data_AF-A0A3P3WA05-F1
#
_entry.id   AF-A0A3P3WA05-F1
#
_cell.length_a   1.000
_cell.length_b   1.000
_cell.length_c   1.000
_cell.angle_alpha   90.00
_cell.angle_beta   90.00
_cell.angle_gamma   90.00
#
_symmetry.space_group_name_H-M   'P 1'
#
loop_
_entity.id
_entity.type
_entity.pdbx_description
1 polymer ?
#
loop_
_entity_poly.entity_id
_entity_poly.type
_entity_poly.pdbx_seq_one_letter_code
_entity_poly.pdbx_strand_id
1 'polypeptide(L)'
;MKIVMKKIFILFALISSFGTYAQTNQQTLINTVWFLAKIEVDDEMIFPPFEESTEYSSFQHFQNDGNISFSQGQCMNGAGGFYAFLNENTLHISQFAVTAMMCPNLDLEIFFATLNTHVFWNNMEFDFQYTITSENDLLQLTLIGANGNKAFYYNNATANTKSFNGELSKIYPNPSSDFLNISVSDFDKIEIFDMLGKRILPKYQSTENGTQIDIQYLAKGNYILQISKDNQTENIKFIKE
;
A
#
# COMPACT_ATOMS: atom_id res chain seq x y z
N MET A 1 39.91 -26.46 -42.79
CA MET A 1 39.98 -25.31 -41.84
C MET A 1 38.76 -24.38 -41.87
N LYS A 2 38.16 -24.06 -43.04
CA LYS A 2 36.98 -23.17 -43.14
C LYS A 2 35.67 -23.67 -42.49
N ILE A 3 35.47 -24.98 -42.33
CA ILE A 3 34.22 -25.56 -41.80
C ILE A 3 34.14 -25.48 -40.26
N VAL A 4 35.29 -25.45 -39.57
CA VAL A 4 35.36 -25.42 -38.09
C VAL A 4 35.04 -24.04 -37.54
N MET A 5 35.44 -22.96 -38.21
CA MET A 5 35.15 -21.58 -37.79
C MET A 5 33.66 -21.22 -37.85
N LYS A 6 32.89 -21.81 -38.78
CA LYS A 6 31.45 -21.50 -38.93
C LYS A 6 30.60 -22.10 -37.81
N LYS A 7 31.03 -23.23 -37.24
CA LYS A 7 30.36 -23.86 -36.08
C LYS A 7 30.65 -23.13 -34.77
N ILE A 8 31.86 -22.56 -34.62
CA ILE A 8 32.24 -21.76 -33.43
C ILE A 8 31.46 -20.44 -33.39
N PHE A 9 31.23 -19.78 -34.53
CA PHE A 9 30.44 -18.55 -34.60
C PHE A 9 28.96 -18.76 -34.23
N ILE A 10 28.39 -19.92 -34.60
CA ILE A 10 27.01 -20.27 -34.23
C ILE A 10 26.90 -20.59 -32.74
N LEU A 11 27.94 -21.18 -32.13
CA LEU A 11 27.96 -21.45 -30.69
C LEU A 11 28.06 -20.15 -29.87
N PHE A 12 28.79 -19.13 -30.34
CA PHE A 12 28.88 -17.82 -29.68
C PHE A 12 27.60 -16.99 -29.82
N ALA A 13 26.91 -17.06 -30.96
CA ALA A 13 25.63 -16.37 -31.18
C ALA A 13 24.45 -17.00 -30.38
N LEU A 14 24.55 -18.29 -30.04
CA LEU A 14 23.57 -18.96 -29.18
C LEU A 14 23.77 -18.66 -27.70
N ILE A 15 24.97 -18.25 -27.26
CA ILE A 15 25.19 -17.88 -25.85
C ILE A 15 24.76 -16.42 -25.59
N SER A 16 24.81 -15.54 -26.59
CA SER A 16 24.36 -14.14 -26.45
C SER A 16 22.83 -13.96 -26.43
N SER A 17 22.04 -15.00 -26.70
CA SER A 17 20.57 -14.94 -26.72
C SER A 17 19.90 -15.51 -25.47
N PHE A 18 20.67 -16.07 -24.53
CA PHE A 18 20.15 -16.50 -23.21
C PHE A 18 20.26 -15.43 -22.12
N GLY A 19 20.90 -14.28 -22.41
CA GLY A 19 21.06 -13.18 -21.44
C GLY A 19 19.88 -12.21 -21.33
N THR A 20 18.87 -12.29 -22.20
CA THR A 20 17.83 -11.24 -22.32
C THR A 20 16.53 -11.52 -21.58
N TYR A 21 16.39 -12.68 -20.92
CA TYR A 21 15.13 -13.07 -20.24
C TYR A 21 15.18 -12.98 -18.71
N ALA A 22 16.37 -12.90 -18.10
CA ALA A 22 16.53 -12.74 -16.65
C ALA A 22 16.32 -11.30 -16.15
N GLN A 23 15.98 -10.36 -17.03
CA GLN A 23 16.06 -8.91 -16.79
C GLN A 23 14.71 -8.18 -16.62
N THR A 24 13.56 -8.87 -16.56
CA THR A 24 12.26 -8.15 -16.52
C THR A 24 11.96 -7.58 -15.14
N ASN A 25 11.94 -8.41 -14.08
CA ASN A 25 11.53 -7.94 -12.75
C ASN A 25 12.54 -6.99 -12.11
N GLN A 26 13.84 -7.24 -12.25
CA GLN A 26 14.88 -6.35 -11.71
C GLN A 26 14.85 -4.99 -12.42
N GLN A 27 14.73 -4.97 -13.76
CA GLN A 27 14.67 -3.70 -14.49
C GLN A 27 13.36 -2.95 -14.21
N THR A 28 12.24 -3.65 -14.08
CA THR A 28 10.96 -3.05 -13.67
C THR A 28 11.05 -2.49 -12.26
N LEU A 29 11.70 -3.18 -11.32
CA LEU A 29 11.90 -2.69 -9.95
C LEU A 29 12.63 -1.34 -9.95
N ILE A 30 13.70 -1.23 -10.75
CA ILE A 30 14.55 -0.03 -10.83
C ILE A 30 13.88 1.12 -11.59
N ASN A 31 13.20 0.82 -12.69
CA ASN A 31 12.61 1.85 -13.56
C ASN A 31 11.27 2.38 -13.07
N THR A 32 10.79 1.93 -11.91
CA THR A 32 9.49 2.28 -11.35
C THR A 32 9.65 3.07 -10.06
N VAL A 33 8.81 4.08 -9.89
CA VAL A 33 8.58 4.73 -8.59
C VAL A 33 7.43 4.00 -7.91
N TRP A 34 7.68 3.50 -6.71
CA TRP A 34 6.77 2.61 -5.98
C TRP A 34 6.10 3.35 -4.84
N PHE A 35 4.82 3.66 -4.97
CA PHE A 35 4.03 4.35 -3.95
C PHE A 35 3.55 3.35 -2.89
N LEU A 36 3.86 3.61 -1.62
CA LEU A 36 3.52 2.71 -0.51
C LEU A 36 2.00 2.67 -0.33
N ALA A 37 1.45 1.46 -0.36
CA ALA A 37 0.02 1.22 -0.21
C ALA A 37 -0.33 0.85 1.23
N LYS A 38 0.37 -0.14 1.78
CA LYS A 38 0.09 -0.76 3.08
C LYS A 38 1.26 -1.65 3.51
N ILE A 39 1.26 -2.06 4.76
CA ILE A 39 2.17 -3.08 5.30
C ILE A 39 1.39 -4.25 5.89
N GLU A 40 2.05 -5.38 6.03
CA GLU A 40 1.57 -6.55 6.78
C GLU A 40 2.62 -6.88 7.82
N VAL A 41 2.25 -6.82 9.09
CA VAL A 41 3.14 -7.09 10.22
C VAL A 41 2.46 -8.11 11.11
N ASP A 42 3.13 -9.22 11.40
CA ASP A 42 2.60 -10.32 12.20
C ASP A 42 1.21 -10.79 11.71
N ASP A 43 1.08 -10.95 10.38
CA ASP A 43 -0.16 -11.30 9.64
C ASP A 43 -1.31 -10.27 9.74
N GLU A 44 -1.09 -9.09 10.33
CA GLU A 44 -2.06 -8.00 10.37
C GLU A 44 -1.81 -6.95 9.29
N MET A 45 -2.85 -6.63 8.52
CA MET A 45 -2.80 -5.59 7.49
C MET A 45 -2.94 -4.21 8.11
N ILE A 46 -1.94 -3.35 7.92
CA ILE A 46 -1.91 -1.98 8.44
C ILE A 46 -1.85 -1.00 7.26
N PHE A 47 -2.77 -0.04 7.26
CA PHE A 47 -2.89 0.99 6.22
C PHE A 47 -2.35 2.33 6.72
N PRO A 48 -1.81 3.19 5.84
CA PRO A 48 -1.54 4.58 6.18
C PRO A 48 -2.80 5.24 6.75
N PRO A 49 -2.70 6.03 7.83
CA PRO A 49 -3.86 6.56 8.56
C PRO A 49 -4.65 7.66 7.84
N PHE A 50 -4.24 8.06 6.63
CA PHE A 50 -4.95 9.03 5.78
C PHE A 50 -4.58 8.88 4.31
N GLU A 51 -5.46 9.37 3.43
CA GLU A 51 -5.14 9.54 2.02
C GLU A 51 -4.05 10.60 1.88
N GLU A 52 -2.88 10.20 1.38
CA GLU A 52 -1.84 11.14 1.02
C GLU A 52 -2.33 11.97 -0.18
N SER A 53 -2.25 13.30 -0.08
CA SER A 53 -2.40 14.12 -1.28
C SER A 53 -1.30 13.74 -2.28
N THR A 54 -1.56 13.87 -3.58
CA THR A 54 -0.57 13.58 -4.63
C THR A 54 0.75 14.36 -4.43
N GLU A 55 0.69 15.47 -3.70
CA GLU A 55 1.82 16.33 -3.35
C GLU A 55 2.72 15.76 -2.22
N TYR A 56 2.19 14.90 -1.35
CA TYR A 56 2.91 14.29 -0.22
C TYR A 56 2.83 12.77 -0.23
N SER A 57 2.97 12.17 -1.41
CA SER A 57 2.97 10.72 -1.55
C SER A 57 4.25 10.09 -1.00
N SER A 58 4.09 8.95 -0.34
CA SER A 58 5.18 8.12 0.16
C SER A 58 5.59 7.15 -0.92
N PHE A 59 6.83 7.28 -1.36
CA PHE A 59 7.33 6.50 -2.49
C PHE A 59 8.73 5.98 -2.24
N GLN A 60 8.99 4.80 -2.79
CA GLN A 60 10.26 4.11 -2.79
C GLN A 60 10.82 4.06 -4.21
N HIS A 61 12.13 4.25 -4.33
CA HIS A 61 12.83 4.16 -5.60
C HIS A 61 14.14 3.39 -5.45
N PHE A 62 14.31 2.38 -6.30
CA PHE A 62 15.55 1.61 -6.44
C PHE A 62 16.31 2.21 -7.61
N GLN A 63 17.53 2.69 -7.39
CA GLN A 63 18.32 3.38 -8.39
C GLN A 63 19.35 2.44 -9.02
N ASN A 64 19.71 2.68 -10.28
CA ASN A 64 20.68 1.84 -11.03
C ASN A 64 22.09 1.80 -10.40
N ASP A 65 22.42 2.74 -9.53
CA ASP A 65 23.71 2.82 -8.83
C ASP A 65 23.72 2.03 -7.50
N GLY A 66 22.64 1.29 -7.20
CA GLY A 66 22.51 0.49 -5.98
C GLY A 66 21.97 1.26 -4.78
N ASN A 67 21.56 2.52 -4.94
CA ASN A 67 20.89 3.27 -3.88
C ASN A 67 19.40 2.94 -3.81
N ILE A 68 18.86 2.80 -2.60
CA ILE A 68 17.43 2.78 -2.35
C ILE A 68 17.04 4.04 -1.57
N SER A 69 16.00 4.73 -2.03
CA SER A 69 15.46 5.92 -1.36
C SER A 69 13.98 5.77 -1.11
N PHE A 70 13.51 6.38 -0.03
CA PHE A 70 12.13 6.38 0.41
C PHE A 70 11.75 7.77 0.92
N SER A 71 10.67 8.33 0.39
CA SER A 71 10.00 9.52 0.91
C SER A 71 8.87 9.08 1.83
N GLN A 72 8.81 9.61 3.06
CA GLN A 72 7.73 9.35 4.02
C GLN A 72 6.65 10.46 3.99
N GLY A 73 6.38 10.98 2.79
CA GLY A 73 5.28 11.89 2.53
C GLY A 73 5.18 13.05 3.52
N GLN A 74 4.05 13.15 4.21
CA GLN A 74 3.76 14.25 5.15
C GLN A 74 4.68 14.28 6.38
N CYS A 75 5.36 13.20 6.74
CA CYS A 75 6.36 13.26 7.80
C CYS A 75 7.63 14.04 7.39
N MET A 76 7.78 14.38 6.09
CA MET A 76 8.98 15.01 5.52
C MET A 76 10.28 14.27 5.84
N ASN A 77 10.18 12.99 6.20
CA ASN A 77 11.33 12.14 6.44
C ASN A 77 11.76 11.48 5.13
N GLY A 78 13.07 11.43 4.91
CA GLY A 78 13.68 10.51 3.98
C GLY A 78 14.10 9.23 4.71
N ALA A 79 14.05 8.10 4.03
CA ALA A 79 14.76 6.90 4.42
C ALA A 79 15.51 6.33 3.22
N GLY A 80 16.50 5.49 3.46
CA GLY A 80 17.28 4.90 2.36
C GLY A 80 18.54 4.21 2.82
N GLY A 81 19.23 3.62 1.86
CA GLY A 81 20.45 2.85 2.06
C GLY A 81 20.96 2.30 0.73
N PHE A 82 21.59 1.13 0.78
CA PHE A 82 22.08 0.44 -0.40
C PHE A 82 21.34 -0.88 -0.59
N TYR A 83 21.14 -1.29 -1.84
CA TYR A 83 20.62 -2.60 -2.17
C TYR A 83 21.50 -3.32 -3.21
N ALA A 84 21.48 -4.65 -3.16
CA ALA A 84 22.13 -5.49 -4.16
C ALA A 84 21.24 -6.70 -4.47
N PHE A 85 21.09 -7.03 -5.75
CA PHE A 85 20.40 -8.26 -6.15
C PHE A 85 21.26 -9.47 -5.83
N LEU A 86 20.64 -10.49 -5.24
CA LEU A 86 21.23 -11.81 -5.08
C LEU A 86 20.78 -12.75 -6.20
N ASN A 87 19.53 -12.57 -6.66
CA ASN A 87 18.94 -13.27 -7.81
C ASN A 87 17.72 -12.47 -8.35
N GLU A 88 16.93 -13.06 -9.24
CA GLU A 88 15.79 -12.42 -9.91
C GLU A 88 14.66 -11.93 -8.98
N ASN A 89 14.56 -12.49 -7.76
CA ASN A 89 13.47 -12.23 -6.82
C ASN A 89 13.96 -11.93 -5.40
N THR A 90 15.28 -11.88 -5.19
CA THR A 90 15.88 -11.65 -3.89
C THR A 90 16.88 -10.51 -3.95
N LEU A 91 16.79 -9.59 -3.00
CA LEU A 91 17.74 -8.50 -2.83
C LEU A 91 18.17 -8.39 -1.36
N HIS A 92 19.36 -7.87 -1.13
CA HIS A 92 19.85 -7.52 0.18
C HIS A 92 19.77 -5.99 0.35
N ILE A 93 19.24 -5.49 1.48
CA ILE A 93 19.22 -4.06 1.81
C ILE A 93 20.15 -3.83 3.00
N SER A 94 21.07 -2.89 2.87
CA SER A 94 22.07 -2.57 3.88
C SER A 94 22.12 -1.08 4.16
N GLN A 95 22.62 -0.72 5.35
CA GLN A 95 22.78 0.66 5.81
C GLN A 95 21.48 1.49 5.72
N PHE A 96 20.34 0.84 5.96
CA PHE A 96 19.05 1.53 5.93
C PHE A 96 18.94 2.50 7.11
N ALA A 97 18.81 3.78 6.80
CA ALA A 97 18.70 4.86 7.76
C ALA A 97 17.47 5.73 7.45
N VAL A 98 16.97 6.41 8.47
CA VAL A 98 15.82 7.32 8.39
C VAL A 98 16.27 8.68 8.93
N THR A 99 15.93 9.76 8.23
CA THR A 99 16.15 11.11 8.75
C THR A 99 15.19 11.39 9.89
N ALA A 100 15.62 12.14 10.90
CA ALA A 100 14.79 12.52 12.02
C ALA A 100 14.20 13.93 11.86
N MET A 101 13.24 14.11 10.95
CA MET A 101 12.39 15.30 10.87
C MET A 101 11.09 15.12 11.65
N MET A 102 10.38 16.23 11.87
CA MET A 102 9.12 16.24 12.60
C MET A 102 8.00 15.67 11.73
N CYS A 103 7.35 14.61 12.21
CA CYS A 103 6.09 14.17 11.63
C CYS A 103 4.92 14.97 12.24
N PRO A 104 4.03 15.57 11.43
CA PRO A 104 2.94 16.40 11.95
C PRO A 104 1.80 15.57 12.58
N ASN A 105 1.76 14.26 12.35
CA ASN A 105 0.68 13.38 12.76
C ASN A 105 1.25 12.14 13.47
N LEU A 106 0.77 11.90 14.70
CA LEU A 106 1.23 10.78 15.54
C LEU A 106 0.88 9.41 14.94
N ASP A 107 -0.30 9.25 14.36
CA ASP A 107 -0.70 7.98 13.74
C ASP A 107 0.19 7.68 12.53
N LEU A 108 0.57 8.71 11.75
CA LEU A 108 1.49 8.55 10.63
C LEU A 108 2.91 8.24 11.10
N GLU A 109 3.34 8.91 12.17
CA GLU A 109 4.62 8.62 12.82
C GLU A 109 4.67 7.16 13.28
N ILE A 110 3.62 6.66 13.92
CA ILE A 110 3.50 5.25 14.34
C ILE A 110 3.53 4.32 13.13
N PHE A 111 2.81 4.65 12.06
CA PHE A 111 2.81 3.85 10.83
C PHE A 111 4.22 3.73 10.23
N PHE A 112 4.93 4.84 10.05
CA PHE A 112 6.29 4.80 9.51
C PHE A 112 7.30 4.20 10.49
N ALA A 113 7.16 4.43 11.79
CA ALA A 113 7.96 3.74 12.80
C ALA A 113 7.79 2.23 12.68
N THR A 114 6.56 1.76 12.49
CA THR A 114 6.23 0.33 12.28
C THR A 114 6.86 -0.20 11.00
N LEU A 115 6.71 0.50 9.87
CA LEU A 115 7.37 0.14 8.61
C LEU A 115 8.90 0.03 8.77
N ASN A 116 9.53 1.08 9.30
CA ASN A 116 10.99 1.16 9.41
C ASN A 116 11.54 0.08 10.34
N THR A 117 10.88 -0.20 11.45
CA THR A 117 11.33 -1.20 12.43
C THR A 117 11.02 -2.62 11.97
N HIS A 118 9.74 -2.94 11.70
CA HIS A 118 9.28 -4.30 11.51
C HIS A 118 9.53 -4.85 10.10
N VAL A 119 9.56 -3.99 9.07
CA VAL A 119 9.84 -4.39 7.69
C VAL A 119 11.31 -4.21 7.35
N PHE A 120 11.92 -3.05 7.66
CA PHE A 120 13.30 -2.79 7.24
C PHE A 120 14.36 -3.18 8.28
N TRP A 121 14.42 -2.53 9.44
CA TRP A 121 15.51 -2.70 10.41
C TRP A 121 15.62 -4.14 10.95
N ASN A 122 14.51 -4.78 11.28
CA ASN A 122 14.50 -6.17 11.74
C ASN A 122 14.93 -7.19 10.67
N ASN A 123 15.02 -6.77 9.40
CA ASN A 123 15.42 -7.61 8.28
C ASN A 123 16.74 -7.15 7.62
N MET A 124 17.44 -6.15 8.18
CA MET A 124 18.64 -5.58 7.52
C MET A 124 19.83 -6.54 7.48
N GLU A 125 19.91 -7.51 8.40
CA GLU A 125 20.93 -8.55 8.38
C GLU A 125 20.58 -9.71 7.44
N PHE A 126 19.38 -9.71 6.87
CA PHE A 126 18.83 -10.78 6.05
C PHE A 126 18.49 -10.29 4.64
N ASP A 127 18.01 -11.22 3.83
CA ASP A 127 17.62 -10.94 2.45
C ASP A 127 16.12 -10.76 2.34
N PHE A 128 15.73 -9.81 1.50
CA PHE A 128 14.34 -9.57 1.16
C PHE A 128 13.97 -10.36 -0.08
N GLN A 129 12.85 -11.06 -0.01
CA GLN A 129 12.18 -11.54 -1.22
C GLN A 129 11.31 -10.40 -1.78
N TYR A 130 11.14 -10.38 -3.09
CA TYR A 130 10.18 -9.48 -3.71
C TYR A 130 9.46 -10.12 -4.89
N THR A 131 8.25 -9.65 -5.13
CA THR A 131 7.44 -10.03 -6.29
C THR A 131 6.87 -8.79 -6.95
N ILE A 132 6.85 -8.79 -8.28
CA ILE A 132 6.13 -7.78 -9.07
C ILE A 132 5.03 -8.50 -9.86
N THR A 133 3.79 -8.08 -9.67
CA THR A 133 2.64 -8.56 -10.44
C THR A 133 2.07 -7.42 -11.28
N SER A 134 1.43 -7.75 -12.40
CA SER A 134 0.82 -6.78 -13.30
C SER A 134 -0.63 -7.17 -13.58
N GLU A 135 -1.55 -6.22 -13.41
CA GLU A 135 -2.96 -6.36 -13.77
C GLU A 135 -3.44 -5.04 -14.41
N ASN A 136 -3.89 -5.08 -15.67
CA ASN A 136 -4.36 -3.90 -16.41
C ASN A 136 -3.37 -2.71 -16.35
N ASP A 137 -2.08 -2.97 -16.60
CA ASP A 137 -0.98 -1.99 -16.53
C ASP A 137 -0.67 -1.43 -15.12
N LEU A 138 -1.45 -1.81 -14.11
CA LEU A 138 -1.13 -1.54 -12.70
C LEU A 138 -0.11 -2.57 -12.22
N LEU A 139 1.05 -2.07 -11.80
CA LEU A 139 2.10 -2.90 -11.20
C LEU A 139 1.98 -2.86 -9.69
N GLN A 140 2.08 -4.02 -9.05
CA GLN A 140 2.20 -4.15 -7.61
C GLN A 140 3.53 -4.76 -7.24
N LEU A 141 4.30 -4.08 -6.39
CA LEU A 141 5.47 -4.62 -5.73
C LEU A 141 5.07 -5.10 -4.34
N THR A 142 5.49 -6.31 -4.00
CA THR A 142 5.48 -6.80 -2.61
C THR A 142 6.92 -7.06 -2.21
N LEU A 143 7.39 -6.38 -1.17
CA LEU A 143 8.68 -6.60 -0.53
C LEU A 143 8.44 -7.40 0.75
N ILE A 144 9.18 -8.48 0.96
CA ILE A 144 8.95 -9.46 2.03
C ILE A 144 10.25 -9.62 2.82
N GLY A 145 10.22 -9.24 4.09
CA GLY A 145 11.31 -9.48 5.03
C GLY A 145 11.44 -10.96 5.39
N ALA A 146 12.63 -11.37 5.85
CA ALA A 146 12.89 -12.73 6.32
C ALA A 146 11.98 -13.15 7.51
N ASN A 147 11.48 -12.18 8.28
CA ASN A 147 10.47 -12.39 9.32
C ASN A 147 9.04 -12.60 8.81
N GLY A 148 8.80 -12.52 7.49
CA GLY A 148 7.48 -12.65 6.87
C GLY A 148 6.70 -11.35 6.72
N ASN A 149 7.14 -10.26 7.38
CA ASN A 149 6.49 -8.96 7.27
C ASN A 149 6.66 -8.38 5.87
N LYS A 150 5.65 -7.66 5.40
CA LYS A 150 5.58 -7.21 4.01
C LYS A 150 5.30 -5.73 3.90
N ALA A 151 5.80 -5.12 2.83
CA ALA A 151 5.37 -3.82 2.37
C ALA A 151 4.87 -3.93 0.92
N PHE A 152 3.72 -3.32 0.65
CA PHE A 152 3.04 -3.36 -0.64
C PHE A 152 3.08 -1.99 -1.28
N TYR A 153 3.40 -1.94 -2.57
CA TYR A 153 3.51 -0.70 -3.32
C TYR A 153 2.87 -0.82 -4.69
N TYR A 154 2.50 0.32 -5.28
CA TYR A 154 2.00 0.41 -6.65
C TYR A 154 2.83 1.40 -7.49
N ASN A 155 2.81 1.25 -8.82
CA ASN A 155 3.45 2.20 -9.75
C ASN A 155 2.66 3.51 -9.96
N ASN A 156 1.57 3.71 -9.21
CA ASN A 156 0.73 4.90 -9.29
C ASN A 156 0.26 5.30 -7.88
N ALA A 157 0.46 6.56 -7.50
CA ALA A 157 0.04 7.12 -6.21
C ALA A 157 -1.48 6.98 -5.98
N THR A 158 -2.29 7.11 -7.04
CA THR A 158 -3.74 6.97 -6.95
C THR A 158 -4.22 5.53 -6.99
N ALA A 159 -3.34 4.56 -7.19
CA ALA A 159 -3.72 3.16 -7.00
C ALA A 159 -3.97 2.81 -5.52
N ASN A 160 -3.51 3.68 -4.61
CA ASN A 160 -3.87 3.67 -3.20
C ASN A 160 -5.22 4.36 -2.90
N THR A 161 -5.80 5.03 -3.90
CA THR A 161 -7.11 5.67 -3.85
C THR A 161 -7.96 5.15 -5.00
N LYS A 162 -8.66 4.03 -4.83
CA LYS A 162 -9.91 3.90 -5.60
C LYS A 162 -10.94 4.80 -4.93
N SER A 163 -10.81 6.10 -5.16
CA SER A 163 -11.83 7.07 -4.77
C SER A 163 -13.12 6.65 -5.45
N PHE A 164 -14.21 6.63 -4.67
CA PHE A 164 -15.54 6.40 -5.19
C PHE A 164 -15.79 7.40 -6.33
N ASN A 165 -15.90 6.93 -7.57
CA ASN A 165 -16.23 7.77 -8.74
C ASN A 165 -17.73 8.11 -8.80
N GLY A 166 -18.49 7.78 -7.76
CA GLY A 166 -19.86 8.25 -7.54
C GLY A 166 -19.90 9.50 -6.66
N GLU A 167 -21.03 10.20 -6.64
CA GLU A 167 -21.27 11.26 -5.66
C GLU A 167 -20.95 10.73 -4.25
N LEU A 168 -20.07 11.41 -3.51
CA LEU A 168 -19.71 11.06 -2.12
C LEU A 168 -20.97 10.82 -1.29
N SER A 169 -20.99 9.73 -0.53
CA SER A 169 -22.16 9.36 0.27
C SER A 169 -22.35 10.41 1.36
N LYS A 170 -23.45 11.17 1.31
CA LYS A 170 -23.74 12.17 2.35
C LYS A 170 -24.39 11.48 3.54
N ILE A 171 -23.87 11.74 4.74
CA ILE A 171 -24.47 11.27 5.98
C ILE A 171 -25.19 12.38 6.72
N TYR A 172 -26.34 12.08 7.33
CA TYR A 172 -27.07 13.04 8.16
C TYR A 172 -28.09 12.36 9.11
N PRO A 173 -28.37 12.97 10.27
CA PRO A 173 -27.62 14.09 10.84
C PRO A 173 -26.19 13.65 11.22
N ASN A 174 -25.31 14.59 11.54
CA ASN A 174 -24.04 14.32 12.21
C ASN A 174 -23.72 15.57 13.04
N PRO A 175 -23.77 15.50 14.39
CA PRO A 175 -23.96 14.31 15.23
C PRO A 175 -25.34 13.63 15.10
N SER A 176 -25.42 12.33 15.41
CA SER A 176 -26.64 11.51 15.37
C SER A 176 -27.00 10.92 16.72
N SER A 177 -28.28 10.90 17.04
CA SER A 177 -28.80 10.22 18.23
C SER A 177 -29.22 8.79 17.89
N ASP A 178 -30.34 8.60 17.20
CA ASP A 178 -30.94 7.26 17.09
C ASP A 178 -30.68 6.61 15.73
N PHE A 179 -30.64 7.43 14.69
CA PHE A 179 -30.50 6.97 13.31
C PHE A 179 -29.46 7.81 12.56
N LEU A 180 -28.73 7.13 11.67
CA LEU A 180 -27.83 7.75 10.70
C LEU A 180 -28.36 7.46 9.30
N ASN A 181 -28.69 8.50 8.53
CA ASN A 181 -29.10 8.35 7.14
C ASN A 181 -27.90 8.55 6.23
N ILE A 182 -27.86 7.78 5.15
CA ILE A 182 -26.83 7.79 4.12
C ILE A 182 -27.52 7.99 2.78
N SER A 183 -27.24 9.10 2.11
CA SER A 183 -27.64 9.32 0.71
C SER A 183 -26.69 8.58 -0.22
N VAL A 184 -26.87 7.26 -0.29
CA VAL A 184 -26.25 6.37 -1.26
C VAL A 184 -27.33 5.47 -1.84
N SER A 185 -27.36 5.32 -3.16
CA SER A 185 -28.35 4.52 -3.88
C SER A 185 -27.90 3.09 -4.15
N ASP A 186 -26.60 2.80 -4.06
CA ASP A 186 -26.05 1.50 -4.46
C ASP A 186 -24.73 1.19 -3.71
N PHE A 187 -24.68 0.07 -2.98
CA PHE A 187 -23.56 -0.42 -2.18
C PHE A 187 -23.69 -1.95 -1.95
N ASP A 188 -22.57 -2.63 -1.70
CA ASP A 188 -22.55 -4.06 -1.36
C ASP A 188 -22.57 -4.29 0.15
N LYS A 189 -21.90 -3.42 0.91
CA LYS A 189 -21.68 -3.61 2.33
C LYS A 189 -21.61 -2.29 3.08
N ILE A 190 -22.16 -2.30 4.29
CA ILE A 190 -22.03 -1.21 5.26
C ILE A 190 -21.56 -1.81 6.58
N GLU A 191 -20.51 -1.24 7.15
CA GLU A 191 -19.96 -1.60 8.46
C GLU A 191 -19.73 -0.35 9.30
N ILE A 192 -19.83 -0.50 10.62
CA ILE A 192 -19.44 0.54 11.58
C ILE A 192 -18.25 0.02 12.37
N PHE A 193 -17.27 0.89 12.61
CA PHE A 193 -16.13 0.62 13.46
C PHE A 193 -16.09 1.65 14.58
N ASP A 194 -15.75 1.21 15.79
CA ASP A 194 -15.32 2.17 16.83
C ASP A 194 -13.91 2.69 16.54
N MET A 195 -13.45 3.67 17.32
CA MET A 195 -12.12 4.25 17.14
C MET A 195 -10.95 3.28 17.40
N LEU A 196 -11.23 2.09 17.96
CA LEU A 196 -10.24 1.03 18.17
C LEU A 196 -10.26 0.00 17.04
N GLY A 197 -11.03 0.23 15.97
CA GLY A 197 -11.17 -0.69 14.84
C GLY A 197 -12.07 -1.90 15.13
N LYS A 198 -12.77 -1.94 16.26
CA LYS A 198 -13.72 -3.02 16.53
C LYS A 198 -14.90 -2.90 15.58
N ARG A 199 -15.11 -3.93 14.79
CA ARG A 199 -16.27 -4.04 13.90
C ARG A 199 -17.57 -4.19 14.68
N ILE A 200 -18.56 -3.37 14.31
CA ILE A 200 -19.93 -3.37 14.78
C ILE A 200 -20.83 -3.57 13.57
N LEU A 201 -21.63 -4.63 13.57
CA LEU A 201 -22.53 -4.94 12.46
C LEU A 201 -23.80 -4.08 12.56
N PRO A 202 -24.03 -3.13 11.63
CA PRO A 202 -25.19 -2.27 11.70
C PRO A 202 -26.46 -3.00 11.27
N LYS A 203 -27.57 -2.60 11.87
CA LYS A 203 -28.91 -2.88 11.32
C LYS A 203 -29.32 -1.70 10.47
N TYR A 204 -29.65 -1.94 9.20
CA TYR A 204 -30.03 -0.88 8.28
C TYR A 204 -31.21 -1.29 7.41
N GLN A 205 -31.89 -0.28 6.87
CA GLN A 205 -33.01 -0.42 5.96
C GLN A 205 -32.88 0.57 4.81
N SER A 206 -33.19 0.13 3.59
CA SER A 206 -33.27 1.00 2.42
C SER A 206 -34.59 1.79 2.46
N THR A 207 -34.51 3.08 2.14
CA THR A 207 -35.62 4.03 2.09
C THR A 207 -35.65 4.72 0.72
N GLU A 208 -36.72 5.44 0.40
CA GLU A 208 -36.83 6.20 -0.86
C GLU A 208 -35.73 7.26 -1.03
N ASN A 209 -35.13 7.74 0.07
CA ASN A 209 -34.13 8.83 0.07
C ASN A 209 -32.71 8.36 0.43
N GLY A 210 -32.46 7.04 0.46
CA GLY A 210 -31.16 6.45 0.80
C GLY A 210 -31.26 5.33 1.84
N THR A 211 -30.17 5.05 2.56
CA THR A 211 -30.11 3.98 3.56
C THR A 211 -30.13 4.56 4.97
N GLN A 212 -30.96 4.03 5.85
CA GLN A 212 -31.02 4.43 7.25
C GLN A 212 -30.45 3.31 8.14
N ILE A 213 -29.52 3.68 9.02
CA ILE A 213 -28.91 2.78 9.99
C ILE A 213 -29.46 3.08 11.38
N ASP A 214 -29.87 2.03 12.11
CA ASP A 214 -30.12 2.11 13.55
C ASP A 214 -28.79 2.12 14.29
N ILE A 215 -28.59 3.15 15.11
CA ILE A 215 -27.38 3.34 15.92
C ILE A 215 -27.70 3.51 17.42
N GLN A 216 -28.95 3.29 17.84
CA GLN A 216 -29.37 3.49 19.25
C GLN A 216 -28.57 2.64 20.24
N TYR A 217 -28.09 1.47 19.80
CA TYR A 217 -27.29 0.56 20.61
C TYR A 217 -25.82 0.99 20.75
N LEU A 218 -25.37 2.00 20.01
CA LEU A 218 -24.02 2.54 20.12
C LEU A 218 -23.89 3.43 21.36
N ALA A 219 -22.77 3.30 22.07
CA ALA A 219 -22.41 4.26 23.11
C ALA A 219 -22.05 5.62 22.47
N LYS A 220 -22.20 6.71 23.24
CA LYS A 220 -21.79 8.05 22.79
C LYS A 220 -20.31 8.06 22.42
N GLY A 221 -19.96 8.65 21.27
CA GLY A 221 -18.57 8.68 20.81
C GLY A 221 -18.39 8.85 19.31
N ASN A 222 -17.13 8.79 18.88
CA ASN A 222 -16.76 8.83 17.46
C ASN A 222 -16.78 7.41 16.87
N TYR A 223 -17.23 7.31 15.63
CA TYR A 223 -17.27 6.06 14.87
C TYR A 223 -16.85 6.31 13.42
N ILE A 224 -16.41 5.24 12.75
CA ILE A 224 -16.15 5.21 11.31
C ILE A 224 -17.23 4.34 10.66
N LEU A 225 -18.00 4.95 9.77
CA LEU A 225 -18.87 4.25 8.84
C LEU A 225 -18.04 3.86 7.61
N GLN A 226 -18.06 2.58 7.26
CA GLN A 226 -17.42 2.07 6.07
C GLN A 226 -18.50 1.59 5.10
N ILE A 227 -18.49 2.13 3.88
CA ILE A 227 -19.40 1.75 2.80
C ILE A 227 -18.54 1.12 1.70
N SER A 228 -18.83 -0.11 1.31
CA SER A 228 -18.12 -0.80 0.24
C SER A 228 -19.03 -1.08 -0.94
N LYS A 229 -18.49 -0.95 -2.15
CA LYS A 229 -19.13 -1.30 -3.41
C LYS A 229 -18.07 -1.86 -4.37
N ASP A 230 -18.31 -3.03 -4.92
CA ASP A 230 -17.34 -3.85 -5.63
C ASP A 230 -16.04 -4.00 -4.80
N ASN A 231 -14.93 -3.47 -5.32
CA ASN A 231 -13.64 -3.42 -4.64
C ASN A 231 -13.28 -2.01 -4.14
N GLN A 232 -14.29 -1.14 -3.95
CA GLN A 232 -14.13 0.24 -3.47
C GLN A 232 -14.68 0.36 -2.04
N THR A 233 -14.09 1.26 -1.27
CA THR A 233 -14.51 1.51 0.12
C THR A 233 -14.42 2.99 0.44
N GLU A 234 -15.50 3.55 0.98
CA GLU A 234 -15.61 4.92 1.47
C GLU A 234 -15.70 4.88 3.00
N ASN A 235 -14.85 5.65 3.69
CA ASN A 235 -14.85 5.76 5.14
C ASN A 235 -15.33 7.15 5.58
N ILE A 236 -16.37 7.22 6.40
CA ILE A 236 -17.00 8.46 6.85
C ILE A 236 -17.04 8.49 8.37
N LYS A 237 -16.46 9.52 8.98
CA LYS A 237 -16.52 9.71 10.43
C LYS A 237 -17.86 10.33 10.84
N PHE A 238 -18.48 9.78 11.88
CA PHE A 238 -19.68 10.37 12.51
C PHE A 238 -19.62 10.33 14.04
N ILE A 239 -20.44 11.18 14.68
CA ILE A 239 -20.52 11.33 16.13
C ILE A 239 -21.88 10.80 16.62
N LYS A 240 -21.87 9.85 17.56
CA LYS A 240 -23.05 9.38 18.29
C LYS A 240 -23.25 10.20 19.58
N GLU A 241 -24.44 10.76 19.75
CA GLU A 241 -24.86 11.50 20.96
C GLU A 241 -25.64 10.70 21.98
#